data_AF-A0A0A2JNY4-F1
#
_entry.id   AF-A0A0A2JNY4-F1
#
_cell.length_a   1.000
_cell.length_b   1.000
_cell.length_c   1.000
_cell.angle_alpha   90.00
_cell.angle_beta   90.00
_cell.angle_gamma   90.00
#
_symmetry.space_group_name_H-M   'P 1'
#
loop_
_entity.id
_entity.type
_entity.pdbx_description
1 polymer ?
#
loop_
_entity_poly.entity_id
_entity_poly.type
_entity_poly.pdbx_seq_one_letter_code
_entity_poly.pdbx_strand_id
1 'polypeptide(L)'
;MNFDNKYLWQNLAQALPLELGLQLFGTALGYVFAILVTPIDLVWITRSHLWSVIGIQILRTSIVMLASGRDSNHLVYKTAPKDPNWIFAGPEFHALHHVYPDRYMGSFIKLFDWVWGTAYSFRGKRFVITGGSGAFGQTIVAELQQEGVQSIRSLKFGVDWDHQHFEKAIEALSACDVLILAHGTKGQDAVESSCNSAVQLVQLFKQNRSSNKTSPTLPEVWYVGSEIEFHPAFGNTELQRYSESKRRFLPHARSFFDDPDIIYRHIVTPAFQSPMGPAILSAGWAARCTMCWIRRGARYIPVTYTGFAYLNYFKFMCWVPYAQDTDKL
;
A
#
# COMPACT_ATOMS: atom_id res chain seq x y z
N MET A 1 -3.21 18.22 16.45
CA MET A 1 -3.45 19.68 16.54
C MET A 1 -4.34 19.94 17.75
N ASN A 2 -4.05 20.94 18.57
CA ASN A 2 -5.01 21.43 19.57
C ASN A 2 -5.96 22.39 18.86
N PHE A 3 -7.25 22.04 18.80
CA PHE A 3 -8.27 22.94 18.26
C PHE A 3 -8.55 24.06 19.26
N ASP A 4 -8.62 25.30 18.77
CA ASP A 4 -9.08 26.44 19.56
C ASP A 4 -10.57 26.29 19.90
N ASN A 5 -11.00 26.79 21.06
CA ASN A 5 -12.38 26.78 21.53
C ASN A 5 -13.34 27.43 20.52
N LYS A 6 -12.87 28.45 19.79
CA LYS A 6 -13.65 29.08 18.72
C LYS A 6 -14.00 28.09 17.61
N TYR A 7 -13.04 27.26 17.19
CA TYR A 7 -13.25 26.24 16.17
C TYR A 7 -14.23 25.16 16.66
N LEU A 8 -14.06 24.69 17.90
CA LEU A 8 -14.95 23.69 18.48
C LEU A 8 -16.40 24.17 18.51
N TRP A 9 -16.62 25.43 18.88
CA TRP A 9 -17.96 26.01 18.92
C TRP A 9 -18.57 26.17 17.53
N GLN A 10 -17.79 26.65 16.54
CA GLN A 10 -18.23 26.73 15.15
C GLN A 10 -18.57 25.34 14.57
N ASN A 11 -17.75 24.33 14.87
CA ASN A 11 -17.99 22.96 14.44
C ASN A 11 -19.31 22.41 15.03
N LEU A 12 -19.53 22.62 16.33
CA LEU A 12 -20.73 22.17 17.04
C LEU A 12 -22.00 22.89 16.58
N ALA A 13 -21.95 24.21 16.41
CA ALA A 13 -23.13 25.02 16.14
C ALA A 13 -23.49 25.16 14.65
N GLN A 14 -22.53 24.94 13.75
CA GLN A 14 -22.73 25.19 12.32
C GLN A 14 -22.42 23.96 11.46
N ALA A 15 -21.20 23.42 11.57
CA ALA A 15 -20.75 22.37 10.66
C ALA A 15 -21.49 21.04 10.88
N LEU A 16 -21.59 20.55 12.12
CA LEU A 16 -22.25 19.28 12.42
C LEU A 16 -23.76 19.31 12.12
N PRO A 17 -24.54 20.37 12.46
CA PRO A 17 -25.93 20.47 12.06
C PRO A 17 -26.11 20.53 10.54
N LEU A 18 -25.24 21.26 9.83
CA LEU A 18 -25.28 21.33 8.37
C LEU A 18 -24.96 19.99 7.73
N GLU A 19 -23.93 19.29 8.22
CA GLU A 19 -23.56 17.95 7.77
C GLU A 19 -24.73 16.98 7.93
N LEU A 20 -25.37 16.95 9.11
CA LEU A 20 -26.55 16.13 9.35
C LEU A 20 -27.69 16.51 8.42
N GLY A 21 -27.97 17.80 8.23
CA GLY A 21 -29.00 18.26 7.30
C GLY A 21 -28.78 17.75 5.87
N LEU A 22 -27.54 17.84 5.37
CA LEU A 22 -27.16 17.33 4.05
C LEU A 22 -27.24 15.81 3.96
N GLN A 23 -26.83 15.08 5.00
CA GLN A 23 -26.93 13.61 5.05
C GLN A 23 -28.39 13.14 5.04
N LEU A 24 -29.26 13.79 5.82
CA LEU A 24 -30.70 13.49 5.84
C LEU A 24 -31.35 13.78 4.49
N PHE A 25 -31.02 14.92 3.88
CA PHE A 25 -31.51 15.29 2.55
C PHE A 25 -31.05 14.30 1.48
N GLY A 26 -29.76 13.96 1.45
CA GLY A 26 -29.21 12.98 0.51
C GLY A 26 -29.82 11.59 0.67
N THR A 27 -30.08 11.17 1.91
CA THR A 27 -30.73 9.88 2.21
C THR A 27 -32.18 9.86 1.71
N ALA A 28 -32.93 10.95 1.94
CA ALA A 28 -34.29 11.08 1.43
C ALA A 28 -34.33 11.07 -0.10
N LEU A 29 -33.42 11.80 -0.75
CA LEU A 29 -33.33 11.85 -2.21
C LEU A 29 -32.92 10.49 -2.80
N GLY A 30 -31.97 9.80 -2.18
CA GLY A 30 -31.56 8.45 -2.57
C GLY A 30 -32.70 7.42 -2.44
N TYR A 31 -33.53 7.54 -1.40
CA TYR A 31 -34.73 6.71 -1.24
C TYR A 31 -35.77 6.96 -2.34
N VAL A 32 -36.06 8.24 -2.65
CA VAL A 32 -36.97 8.61 -3.75
C VAL A 32 -36.45 8.06 -5.08
N PHE A 33 -35.16 8.24 -5.36
CA PHE A 33 -34.52 7.71 -6.56
C PHE A 33 -34.64 6.19 -6.65
N ALA A 34 -34.37 5.48 -5.56
CA ALA A 34 -34.47 4.02 -5.51
C ALA A 34 -35.90 3.53 -5.80
N ILE A 35 -36.93 4.22 -5.29
CA ILE A 35 -38.33 3.89 -5.62
C ILE A 35 -38.62 4.12 -7.10
N LEU A 36 -38.12 5.20 -7.68
CA LEU A 36 -38.40 5.55 -9.08
C LEU A 36 -37.73 4.60 -10.07
N VAL A 37 -36.55 4.08 -9.74
CA VAL A 37 -35.71 3.29 -10.68
C VAL A 37 -35.86 1.78 -10.47
N THR A 38 -36.34 1.34 -9.31
CA THR A 38 -36.54 -0.10 -9.04
C THR A 38 -37.95 -0.52 -9.46
N PRO A 39 -38.11 -1.57 -10.29
CA PRO A 39 -39.43 -2.14 -10.59
C PRO A 39 -40.18 -2.50 -9.31
N ILE A 40 -41.51 -2.27 -9.29
CA ILE A 40 -42.38 -2.42 -8.11
C ILE A 40 -42.24 -3.81 -7.46
N ASP A 41 -42.01 -4.82 -8.28
CA ASP A 41 -41.87 -6.24 -7.94
C ASP A 41 -40.49 -6.61 -7.38
N LEU A 42 -39.53 -5.68 -7.38
CA LEU A 42 -38.16 -5.85 -6.86
C LEU A 42 -37.77 -4.82 -5.78
N VAL A 43 -38.72 -4.08 -5.20
CA VAL A 43 -38.39 -3.06 -4.18
C VAL A 43 -37.98 -3.72 -2.86
N TRP A 44 -36.69 -3.97 -2.70
CA TRP A 44 -36.08 -4.45 -1.44
C TRP A 44 -35.92 -3.34 -0.39
N ILE A 45 -36.11 -2.07 -0.78
CA ILE A 45 -35.92 -0.90 0.08
C ILE A 45 -37.25 -0.45 0.65
N THR A 46 -37.55 -0.88 1.87
CA THR A 46 -38.74 -0.48 2.61
C THR A 46 -38.56 0.89 3.25
N ARG A 47 -39.68 1.53 3.62
CA ARG A 47 -39.68 2.75 4.44
C ARG A 47 -38.97 2.56 5.78
N SER A 48 -38.94 1.34 6.32
CA SER A 48 -38.20 1.03 7.55
C SER A 48 -36.68 1.16 7.35
N HIS A 49 -36.12 0.77 6.20
CA HIS A 49 -34.70 0.97 5.92
C HIS A 49 -34.32 2.46 5.91
N LEU A 50 -35.14 3.32 5.29
CA LEU A 50 -34.95 4.78 5.33
C LEU A 50 -34.89 5.30 6.77
N TRP A 51 -35.88 4.97 7.59
CA TRP A 51 -35.93 5.43 8.98
C TRP A 51 -34.78 4.88 9.82
N SER A 52 -34.36 3.64 9.60
CA SER A 52 -33.19 3.06 10.26
C SER A 52 -31.91 3.83 9.92
N VAL A 53 -31.69 4.16 8.65
CA VAL A 53 -30.51 4.92 8.22
C VAL A 53 -30.52 6.34 8.81
N ILE A 54 -31.68 7.02 8.77
CA ILE A 54 -31.86 8.33 9.40
C ILE A 54 -31.57 8.25 10.90
N GLY A 55 -32.11 7.25 11.60
CA GLY A 55 -31.88 7.05 13.03
C GLY A 55 -30.40 6.85 13.36
N ILE A 56 -29.68 6.06 12.55
CA ILE A 56 -28.24 5.85 12.70
C ILE A 56 -27.46 7.15 12.47
N GLN A 57 -27.82 7.95 11.46
CA GLN A 57 -27.16 9.24 11.17
C GLN A 57 -27.32 10.25 12.32
N ILE A 58 -28.54 10.35 12.86
CA ILE A 58 -28.84 11.21 14.01
C ILE A 58 -28.07 10.74 15.25
N LEU A 59 -28.10 9.43 15.54
CA LEU A 59 -27.38 8.85 16.67
C LEU A 59 -25.88 9.12 16.57
N ARG A 60 -25.27 8.84 15.41
CA ARG A 60 -23.85 9.09 15.15
C ARG A 60 -23.49 10.55 15.37
N THR A 61 -24.22 11.47 14.75
CA THR A 61 -23.96 12.91 14.86
C THR A 61 -24.11 13.39 16.31
N SER A 62 -25.12 12.90 17.02
CA SER A 62 -25.33 13.23 18.43
C SER A 62 -24.16 12.77 19.30
N ILE A 63 -23.63 11.56 19.07
CA ILE A 63 -22.44 11.07 19.77
C ILE A 63 -21.22 11.98 19.51
N VAL A 64 -21.02 12.42 18.26
CA VAL A 64 -19.93 13.35 17.90
C VAL A 64 -20.11 14.71 18.57
N MET A 65 -21.33 15.24 18.63
CA MET A 65 -21.63 16.49 19.35
C MET A 65 -21.35 16.36 20.85
N LEU A 66 -21.77 15.24 21.48
CA LEU A 66 -21.47 14.94 22.89
C LEU A 66 -19.96 14.79 23.14
N ALA A 67 -19.21 14.30 22.15
CA ALA A 67 -17.75 14.26 22.17
C ALA A 67 -17.09 15.63 21.88
N SER A 68 -17.84 16.73 22.00
CA SER A 68 -17.36 18.11 21.76
C SER A 68 -16.85 18.34 20.34
N GLY A 69 -17.44 17.66 19.34
CA GLY A 69 -17.03 17.75 17.95
C GLY A 69 -15.68 17.10 17.66
N ARG A 70 -15.13 16.32 18.60
CA ARG A 70 -13.97 15.47 18.36
C ARG A 70 -14.45 14.19 17.72
N ASP A 71 -14.15 14.01 16.44
CA ASP A 71 -14.25 12.70 15.81
C ASP A 71 -13.16 11.79 16.39
N SER A 72 -13.53 10.55 16.75
CA SER A 72 -12.62 9.52 17.26
C SER A 72 -11.43 9.25 16.32
N ASN A 73 -11.56 9.61 15.04
CA ASN A 73 -10.48 9.45 14.05
C ASN A 73 -9.42 10.57 14.08
N HIS A 74 -9.63 11.65 14.83
CA HIS A 74 -8.68 12.77 14.90
C HIS A 74 -7.62 12.55 15.98
N LEU A 75 -6.75 11.57 15.76
CA LEU A 75 -5.56 11.33 16.58
C LEU A 75 -4.36 12.13 16.06
N VAL A 76 -3.54 12.65 16.98
CA VAL A 76 -2.36 13.45 16.61
C VAL A 76 -1.16 12.53 16.47
N TYR A 77 -0.65 12.43 15.24
CA TYR A 77 0.55 11.66 14.95
C TYR A 77 1.73 12.59 14.64
N LYS A 78 2.92 12.24 15.14
CA LYS A 78 4.17 12.92 14.78
C LYS A 78 4.61 12.58 13.36
N THR A 79 4.36 11.34 12.96
CA THR A 79 4.54 10.79 11.61
C THR A 79 3.25 10.05 11.27
N ALA A 80 2.67 10.30 10.10
CA ALA A 80 1.47 9.62 9.66
C ALA A 80 1.71 8.09 9.66
N PRO A 81 0.90 7.34 10.42
CA PRO A 81 1.11 5.92 10.64
C PRO A 81 0.71 5.10 9.40
N LYS A 82 1.07 3.83 9.41
CA LYS A 82 0.52 2.86 8.46
C LYS A 82 -0.96 2.62 8.76
N ASP A 83 -1.77 2.58 7.72
CA ASP A 83 -3.19 2.24 7.82
C ASP A 83 -3.37 0.70 7.79
N PRO A 84 -3.87 0.07 8.86
CA PRO A 84 -3.99 -1.38 8.94
C PRO A 84 -5.27 -1.90 8.28
N ASN A 85 -6.25 -1.03 8.02
CA ASN A 85 -7.60 -1.44 7.65
C ASN A 85 -7.77 -1.48 6.12
N TRP A 86 -8.36 -2.54 5.58
CA TRP A 86 -8.66 -2.58 4.14
C TRP A 86 -9.99 -1.90 3.78
N ILE A 87 -10.99 -2.00 4.66
CA ILE A 87 -12.38 -1.62 4.35
C ILE A 87 -12.74 -0.26 4.97
N PHE A 88 -12.45 -0.10 6.27
CA PHE A 88 -12.91 1.05 7.04
C PHE A 88 -11.84 2.13 7.15
N ALA A 89 -12.25 3.39 6.99
CA ALA A 89 -11.42 4.56 7.22
C ALA A 89 -11.30 4.80 8.74
N GLY A 90 -10.14 4.42 9.29
CA GLY A 90 -9.81 4.65 10.70
C GLY A 90 -8.98 5.93 10.91
N PRO A 91 -8.51 6.18 12.14
CA PRO A 91 -7.70 7.35 12.49
C PRO A 91 -6.42 7.47 11.65
N GLU A 92 -5.78 6.36 11.31
CA GLU A 92 -4.56 6.32 10.51
C GLU A 92 -4.82 6.77 9.07
N PHE A 93 -5.93 6.34 8.48
CA PHE A 93 -6.34 6.74 7.12
C PHE A 93 -6.68 8.23 7.09
N HIS A 94 -7.38 8.72 8.11
CA HIS A 94 -7.72 10.14 8.23
C HIS A 94 -6.47 11.01 8.42
N ALA A 95 -5.48 10.53 9.17
CA ALA A 95 -4.20 11.21 9.29
C ALA A 95 -3.47 11.32 7.93
N LEU A 96 -3.55 10.28 7.09
CA LEU A 96 -3.00 10.32 5.73
C LEU A 96 -3.74 11.30 4.82
N HIS A 97 -5.06 11.44 4.96
CA HIS A 97 -5.84 12.47 4.26
C HIS A 97 -5.39 13.89 4.60
N HIS A 98 -5.05 14.18 5.86
CA HIS A 98 -4.49 15.49 6.23
C HIS A 98 -3.12 15.76 5.61
N VAL A 99 -2.30 14.71 5.38
CA VAL A 99 -1.02 14.84 4.69
C VAL A 99 -1.22 15.01 3.18
N TYR A 100 -2.20 14.32 2.60
CA TYR A 100 -2.53 14.36 1.17
C TYR A 100 -4.02 14.66 0.96
N PRO A 101 -4.45 15.94 1.00
CA PRO A 101 -5.87 16.31 0.98
C PRO A 101 -6.61 15.99 -0.33
N ASP A 102 -5.89 15.64 -1.40
CA ASP A 102 -6.42 15.17 -2.68
C ASP A 102 -6.47 13.63 -2.78
N ARG A 103 -6.04 12.92 -1.73
CA ARG A 103 -6.04 11.45 -1.61
C ARG A 103 -6.70 11.02 -0.29
N TYR A 104 -7.01 9.74 -0.16
CA TYR A 104 -7.66 9.18 1.03
C TYR A 104 -9.04 9.83 1.29
N MET A 105 -9.92 9.79 0.30
CA MET A 105 -11.21 10.52 0.28
C MET A 105 -12.32 9.85 1.11
N GLY A 106 -12.21 8.54 1.35
CA GLY A 106 -13.22 7.77 2.06
C GLY A 106 -13.42 8.26 3.49
N SER A 107 -14.66 8.58 3.86
CA SER A 107 -14.98 9.07 5.22
C SER A 107 -15.20 7.95 6.24
N PHE A 108 -15.86 6.86 5.83
CA PHE A 108 -16.12 5.70 6.72
C PHE A 108 -15.72 4.38 6.07
N ILE A 109 -16.01 4.23 4.78
CA ILE A 109 -15.55 3.12 3.95
C ILE A 109 -14.63 3.63 2.85
N LYS A 110 -13.65 2.81 2.46
CA LYS A 110 -12.64 3.12 1.44
C LYS A 110 -13.08 2.73 0.02
N LEU A 111 -14.37 2.45 -0.19
CA LEU A 111 -14.89 1.98 -1.47
C LEU A 111 -14.59 2.98 -2.60
N PHE A 112 -14.77 4.28 -2.34
CA PHE A 112 -14.44 5.32 -3.30
C PHE A 112 -12.96 5.24 -3.71
N ASP A 113 -12.06 5.17 -2.72
CA ASP A 113 -10.62 5.08 -2.98
C ASP A 113 -10.20 3.80 -3.68
N TRP A 114 -10.90 2.70 -3.42
CA TRP A 114 -10.66 1.43 -4.09
C TRP A 114 -11.11 1.46 -5.55
N VAL A 115 -12.25 2.09 -5.87
CA VAL A 115 -12.72 2.22 -7.25
C VAL A 115 -11.82 3.15 -8.05
N TRP A 116 -11.54 4.34 -7.49
CA TRP A 116 -10.83 5.41 -8.19
C TRP A 116 -9.30 5.37 -8.01
N GLY A 117 -8.78 4.53 -7.13
CA GLY A 117 -7.34 4.43 -6.89
C GLY A 117 -6.77 5.66 -6.18
N THR A 118 -7.49 6.18 -5.17
CA THR A 118 -7.07 7.36 -4.39
C THR A 118 -6.54 7.03 -3.00
N ALA A 119 -6.36 5.74 -2.68
CA ALA A 119 -5.85 5.26 -1.38
C ALA A 119 -4.31 5.32 -1.28
N TYR A 120 -3.63 5.96 -2.22
CA TYR A 120 -2.19 6.19 -2.20
C TYR A 120 -1.81 7.47 -2.93
N SER A 121 -0.80 8.17 -2.42
CA SER A 121 -0.23 9.35 -3.06
C SER A 121 1.19 9.08 -3.54
N PHE A 122 1.42 9.22 -4.85
CA PHE A 122 2.77 9.21 -5.44
C PHE A 122 3.40 10.60 -5.49
N ARG A 123 2.55 11.64 -5.50
CA ARG A 123 2.95 13.01 -5.79
C ARG A 123 3.97 13.49 -4.76
N GLY A 124 5.08 14.03 -5.25
CA GLY A 124 6.13 14.57 -4.38
C GLY A 124 7.00 13.52 -3.67
N LYS A 125 6.76 12.21 -3.87
CA LYS A 125 7.64 11.16 -3.32
C LYS A 125 8.90 11.00 -4.18
N ARG A 126 10.03 10.73 -3.52
CA ARG A 126 11.32 10.41 -4.15
C ARG A 126 11.55 8.90 -4.13
N PHE A 127 11.80 8.32 -5.29
CA PHE A 127 11.99 6.89 -5.45
C PHE A 127 13.46 6.55 -5.68
N VAL A 128 13.92 5.47 -5.06
CA VAL A 128 15.16 4.77 -5.40
C VAL A 128 14.81 3.36 -5.83
N ILE A 129 15.38 2.88 -6.93
CA ILE A 129 15.14 1.54 -7.46
C ILE A 129 16.45 0.79 -7.69
N THR A 130 16.54 -0.45 -7.21
CA THR A 130 17.56 -1.41 -7.66
C THR A 130 17.00 -2.24 -8.81
N GLY A 131 17.84 -2.58 -9.79
CA GLY A 131 17.38 -3.34 -10.97
C GLY A 131 16.52 -2.52 -11.94
N GLY A 132 16.65 -1.19 -11.93
CA GLY A 132 15.89 -0.29 -12.82
C GLY A 132 16.15 -0.50 -14.32
N SER A 133 17.26 -1.15 -14.69
CA SER A 133 17.56 -1.56 -16.08
C SER A 133 16.88 -2.86 -16.50
N GLY A 134 16.30 -3.64 -15.57
CA GLY A 134 15.57 -4.86 -15.87
C GLY A 134 14.21 -4.58 -16.52
N ALA A 135 13.61 -5.61 -17.14
CA ALA A 135 12.35 -5.46 -17.87
C ALA A 135 11.22 -4.85 -17.02
N PHE A 136 11.02 -5.35 -15.79
CA PHE A 136 10.06 -4.78 -14.84
C PHE A 136 10.50 -3.40 -14.30
N GLY A 137 11.80 -3.23 -14.04
CA GLY A 137 12.37 -1.99 -13.53
C GLY A 137 12.13 -0.81 -14.48
N GLN A 138 12.35 -1.00 -15.78
CA GLN A 138 12.12 0.04 -16.78
C GLN A 138 10.63 0.41 -16.88
N THR A 139 9.75 -0.60 -16.87
CA THR A 139 8.31 -0.36 -17.03
C THR A 139 7.69 0.26 -15.79
N ILE A 140 8.10 -0.13 -14.58
CA ILE A 140 7.61 0.52 -13.35
C ILE A 140 8.10 1.96 -13.23
N VAL A 141 9.33 2.25 -13.68
CA VAL A 141 9.85 3.64 -13.74
C VAL A 141 9.01 4.48 -14.69
N ALA A 142 8.66 3.95 -15.87
CA ALA A 142 7.81 4.66 -16.83
C ALA A 142 6.41 4.96 -16.25
N GLU A 143 5.81 4.01 -15.54
CA GLU A 143 4.53 4.23 -14.85
C GLU A 143 4.64 5.27 -13.74
N LEU A 144 5.72 5.25 -12.94
CA LEU A 144 5.94 6.22 -11.86
C LEU A 144 6.16 7.64 -12.39
N GLN A 145 6.84 7.79 -13.53
CA GLN A 145 7.03 9.10 -14.18
C GLN A 145 5.70 9.76 -14.56
N GLN A 146 4.66 8.97 -14.86
CA GLN A 146 3.33 9.48 -15.18
C GLN A 146 2.54 9.93 -13.92
N GLU A 147 2.99 9.57 -12.72
CA GLU A 147 2.27 9.82 -11.45
C GLU A 147 2.73 11.11 -10.72
N GLY A 148 3.57 11.94 -11.34
CA GLY A 148 4.02 13.20 -10.73
C GLY A 148 4.92 13.02 -9.51
N VAL A 149 5.70 11.94 -9.48
CA VAL A 149 6.75 11.71 -8.48
C VAL A 149 7.82 12.82 -8.55
N GLN A 150 8.48 13.13 -7.42
CA GLN A 150 9.47 14.20 -7.39
C GLN A 150 10.76 13.83 -8.14
N SER A 151 11.25 12.61 -7.92
CA SER A 151 12.47 12.12 -8.56
C SER A 151 12.52 10.59 -8.50
N ILE A 152 13.20 9.98 -9.46
CA ILE A 152 13.50 8.54 -9.46
C ILE A 152 15.01 8.38 -9.71
N ARG A 153 15.70 7.69 -8.80
CA ARG A 153 17.12 7.35 -8.94
C ARG A 153 17.27 5.83 -9.06
N SER A 154 17.85 5.36 -10.16
CA SER A 154 18.17 3.94 -10.35
C SER A 154 19.59 3.66 -9.85
N LEU A 155 19.74 2.71 -8.93
CA LEU A 155 21.04 2.22 -8.45
C LEU A 155 21.50 1.04 -9.30
N LYS A 156 22.71 1.16 -9.85
CA LYS A 156 23.36 0.13 -10.65
C LYS A 156 24.24 -0.75 -9.77
N PHE A 157 24.00 -2.06 -9.83
CA PHE A 157 24.85 -3.06 -9.18
C PHE A 157 26.28 -3.01 -9.77
N GLY A 158 27.29 -3.08 -8.90
CA GLY A 158 28.71 -2.93 -9.22
C GLY A 158 29.21 -1.49 -9.33
N VAL A 159 28.32 -0.49 -9.32
CA VAL A 159 28.68 0.94 -9.38
C VAL A 159 28.22 1.65 -8.11
N ASP A 160 26.91 1.66 -7.88
CA ASP A 160 26.29 2.36 -6.75
C ASP A 160 26.21 1.50 -5.49
N TRP A 161 26.36 0.17 -5.63
CA TRP A 161 26.43 -0.80 -4.54
C TRP A 161 26.85 -2.17 -5.08
N ASP A 162 27.37 -3.03 -4.22
CA ASP A 162 27.65 -4.44 -4.51
C ASP A 162 27.51 -5.28 -3.23
N HIS A 163 27.80 -6.59 -3.29
CA HIS A 163 27.65 -7.50 -2.15
C HIS A 163 28.58 -7.20 -0.95
N GLN A 164 29.55 -6.30 -1.10
CA GLN A 164 30.49 -5.93 -0.06
C GLN A 164 30.36 -4.45 0.33
N HIS A 165 29.97 -3.60 -0.62
CA HIS A 165 29.99 -2.13 -0.48
C HIS A 165 28.59 -1.52 -0.56
N PHE A 166 27.74 -1.82 0.42
CA PHE A 166 26.38 -1.26 0.48
C PHE A 166 26.36 0.21 0.94
N GLU A 167 27.43 0.68 1.59
CA GLU A 167 27.58 2.05 2.08
C GLU A 167 27.53 3.09 0.95
N LYS A 168 27.92 2.70 -0.28
CA LYS A 168 27.80 3.53 -1.48
C LYS A 168 26.35 3.94 -1.78
N ALA A 169 25.37 3.15 -1.34
CA ALA A 169 23.95 3.45 -1.54
C ALA A 169 23.38 4.40 -0.47
N ILE A 170 24.07 4.65 0.65
CA ILE A 170 23.53 5.39 1.81
C ILE A 170 23.05 6.78 1.41
N GLU A 171 23.81 7.51 0.59
CA GLU A 171 23.43 8.84 0.14
C GLU A 171 22.06 8.82 -0.56
N ALA A 172 21.87 7.89 -1.50
CA ALA A 172 20.60 7.72 -2.21
C ALA A 172 19.46 7.28 -1.28
N LEU A 173 19.73 6.33 -0.38
CA LEU A 173 18.74 5.79 0.56
C LEU A 173 18.28 6.82 1.59
N SER A 174 19.18 7.66 2.10
CA SER A 174 18.83 8.70 3.07
C SER A 174 17.89 9.76 2.49
N ALA A 175 18.02 10.02 1.19
CA ALA A 175 17.31 11.04 0.45
C ALA A 175 16.06 10.53 -0.29
N CYS A 176 15.69 9.25 -0.21
CA CYS A 176 14.47 8.74 -0.87
C CYS A 176 13.34 8.47 0.12
N ASP A 177 12.10 8.50 -0.35
CA ASP A 177 10.92 8.17 0.46
C ASP A 177 10.47 6.73 0.23
N VAL A 178 10.72 6.20 -0.97
CA VAL A 178 10.38 4.84 -1.38
C VAL A 178 11.60 4.13 -1.97
N LEU A 179 11.91 2.94 -1.46
CA LEU A 179 12.92 2.03 -1.99
C LEU A 179 12.25 0.86 -2.72
N ILE A 180 12.54 0.68 -4.01
CA ILE A 180 12.08 -0.44 -4.83
C ILE A 180 13.23 -1.42 -5.01
N LEU A 181 13.03 -2.64 -4.55
CA LEU A 181 13.95 -3.77 -4.68
C LEU A 181 13.50 -4.66 -5.84
N ALA A 182 13.96 -4.34 -7.05
CA ALA A 182 13.66 -5.11 -8.26
C ALA A 182 14.88 -5.84 -8.84
N HIS A 183 16.05 -5.73 -8.20
CA HIS A 183 17.23 -6.50 -8.57
C HIS A 183 17.07 -7.96 -8.15
N GLY A 184 17.33 -8.87 -9.09
CA GLY A 184 17.31 -10.31 -8.85
C GLY A 184 17.95 -11.07 -10.02
N THR A 185 18.39 -12.29 -9.74
CA THR A 185 19.13 -13.15 -10.66
C THR A 185 18.68 -14.61 -10.49
N LYS A 186 18.79 -15.41 -11.55
CA LYS A 186 18.63 -16.88 -11.50
C LYS A 186 19.97 -17.62 -11.41
N GLY A 187 21.07 -16.86 -11.37
CA GLY A 187 22.44 -17.37 -11.34
C GLY A 187 22.82 -18.03 -10.02
N GLN A 188 24.11 -18.31 -9.86
CA GLN A 188 24.64 -18.90 -8.62
C GLN A 188 24.53 -17.95 -7.42
N ASP A 189 24.47 -16.65 -7.68
CA ASP A 189 24.33 -15.55 -6.74
C ASP A 189 22.85 -15.25 -6.38
N ALA A 190 21.89 -16.11 -6.77
CA ALA A 190 20.45 -15.86 -6.57
C ALA A 190 20.08 -15.54 -5.12
N VAL A 191 20.60 -16.30 -4.15
CA VAL A 191 20.37 -16.07 -2.72
C VAL A 191 21.00 -14.76 -2.25
N GLU A 192 22.24 -14.51 -2.65
CA GLU A 192 22.98 -13.32 -2.25
C GLU A 192 22.30 -12.04 -2.77
N SER A 193 21.89 -12.06 -4.04
CA SER A 193 21.22 -10.93 -4.71
C SER A 193 19.76 -10.76 -4.26
N SER A 194 18.96 -11.82 -4.26
CA SER A 194 17.50 -11.73 -4.04
C SER A 194 17.08 -11.74 -2.57
N CYS A 195 17.96 -12.21 -1.67
CA CYS A 195 17.69 -12.31 -0.24
C CYS A 195 18.64 -11.44 0.57
N ASN A 196 19.93 -11.79 0.67
CA ASN A 196 20.87 -11.15 1.60
C ASN A 196 21.04 -9.65 1.32
N SER A 197 21.31 -9.31 0.05
CA SER A 197 21.43 -7.93 -0.40
C SER A 197 20.15 -7.13 -0.21
N ALA A 198 18.99 -7.74 -0.48
CA ALA A 198 17.70 -7.10 -0.26
C ALA A 198 17.46 -6.77 1.22
N VAL A 199 17.73 -7.72 2.13
CA VAL A 199 17.63 -7.51 3.57
C VAL A 199 18.55 -6.38 4.03
N GLN A 200 19.81 -6.39 3.60
CA GLN A 200 20.79 -5.39 3.99
C GLN A 200 20.43 -3.98 3.48
N LEU A 201 19.93 -3.86 2.25
CA LEU A 201 19.43 -2.59 1.71
C LEU A 201 18.21 -2.06 2.49
N VAL A 202 17.28 -2.93 2.90
CA VAL A 202 16.15 -2.51 3.76
C VAL A 202 16.65 -2.01 5.11
N GLN A 203 17.57 -2.74 5.74
CA GLN A 203 18.13 -2.34 7.04
C GLN A 203 18.86 -1.00 6.96
N LEU A 204 19.70 -0.80 5.94
CA LEU A 204 20.39 0.47 5.71
C LEU A 204 19.42 1.60 5.43
N PHE A 205 18.37 1.36 4.64
CA PHE A 205 17.33 2.34 4.38
C PHE A 205 16.62 2.76 5.67
N LYS A 206 16.21 1.79 6.51
CA LYS A 206 15.61 2.06 7.82
C LYS A 206 16.53 2.90 8.73
N GLN A 207 17.81 2.56 8.78
CA GLN A 207 18.79 3.21 9.67
C GLN A 207 19.12 4.64 9.23
N ASN A 208 19.27 4.86 7.92
CA ASN A 208 19.78 6.12 7.38
C ASN A 208 18.67 7.08 6.92
N ARG A 209 17.43 6.61 6.81
CA ARG A 209 16.31 7.49 6.51
C ARG A 209 16.07 8.42 7.70
N SER A 210 16.54 9.65 7.56
CA SER A 210 16.20 10.72 8.49
C SER A 210 14.69 10.98 8.44
N SER A 211 14.03 11.13 9.59
CA SER A 211 12.65 11.61 9.67
C SER A 211 12.59 12.96 8.94
N ASN A 212 12.06 12.94 7.72
CA ASN A 212 12.13 14.11 6.85
C ASN A 212 10.96 15.01 7.18
N LYS A 213 11.23 16.23 7.62
CA LYS A 213 10.20 17.24 7.86
C LYS A 213 9.36 17.53 6.61
N THR A 214 9.90 17.32 5.40
CA THR A 214 9.14 17.50 4.13
C THR A 214 8.23 16.34 3.76
N SER A 215 8.38 15.15 4.35
CA SER A 215 7.51 14.00 4.10
C SER A 215 7.13 13.35 5.43
N PRO A 216 5.99 13.72 6.03
CA PRO A 216 5.58 13.25 7.35
C PRO A 216 4.99 11.83 7.30
N THR A 217 5.42 10.98 6.35
CA THR A 217 5.00 9.58 6.23
C THR A 217 6.14 8.63 6.56
N LEU A 218 5.79 7.41 6.96
CA LEU A 218 6.77 6.34 7.13
C LEU A 218 7.55 6.06 5.82
N PRO A 219 8.84 5.70 5.91
CA PRO A 219 9.59 5.18 4.78
C PRO A 219 8.94 3.93 4.19
N GLU A 220 9.04 3.78 2.88
CA GLU A 220 8.32 2.75 2.16
C GLU A 220 9.27 1.86 1.36
N VAL A 221 9.03 0.55 1.38
CA VAL A 221 9.86 -0.46 0.70
C VAL A 221 8.96 -1.32 -0.16
N TRP A 222 9.28 -1.46 -1.45
CA TRP A 222 8.60 -2.36 -2.37
C TRP A 222 9.55 -3.46 -2.80
N TYR A 223 9.22 -4.71 -2.50
CA TYR A 223 10.01 -5.86 -2.94
C TYR A 223 9.34 -6.59 -4.08
N VAL A 224 10.09 -6.87 -5.14
CA VAL A 224 9.63 -7.66 -6.29
C VAL A 224 9.91 -9.15 -6.05
N GLY A 225 8.88 -9.84 -5.56
CA GLY A 225 8.77 -11.28 -5.45
C GLY A 225 8.23 -11.97 -6.70
N SER A 226 7.89 -13.25 -6.57
CA SER A 226 7.49 -14.11 -7.69
C SER A 226 6.57 -15.24 -7.24
N GLU A 227 5.64 -15.68 -8.10
CA GLU A 227 4.77 -16.83 -7.85
C GLU A 227 5.53 -18.14 -7.54
N ILE A 228 6.82 -18.22 -7.89
CA ILE A 228 7.72 -19.34 -7.54
C ILE A 228 7.90 -19.54 -6.02
N GLU A 229 7.58 -18.52 -5.23
CA GLU A 229 7.50 -18.59 -3.77
C GLU A 229 6.46 -19.63 -3.31
N PHE A 230 5.40 -19.81 -4.10
CA PHE A 230 4.31 -20.72 -3.82
C PHE A 230 4.53 -22.11 -4.44
N HIS A 231 4.72 -22.19 -5.75
CA HIS A 231 4.71 -23.45 -6.50
C HIS A 231 6.11 -24.09 -6.63
N PRO A 232 6.22 -25.42 -6.83
CA PRO A 232 7.52 -26.10 -7.00
C PRO A 232 8.25 -25.67 -8.29
N ALA A 233 9.56 -25.90 -8.31
CA ALA A 233 10.45 -25.50 -9.42
C ALA A 233 10.46 -26.48 -10.62
N PHE A 234 9.51 -27.42 -10.69
CA PHE A 234 9.28 -28.38 -11.79
C PHE A 234 10.56 -29.00 -12.42
N GLY A 235 11.58 -29.30 -11.61
CA GLY A 235 12.76 -30.06 -12.03
C GLY A 235 13.88 -29.27 -12.74
N ASN A 236 13.77 -27.95 -12.90
CA ASN A 236 14.83 -27.13 -13.49
C ASN A 236 15.76 -26.57 -12.39
N THR A 237 17.07 -26.82 -12.48
CA THR A 237 18.07 -26.43 -11.48
C THR A 237 18.20 -24.92 -11.28
N GLU A 238 18.09 -24.12 -12.33
CA GLU A 238 18.08 -22.65 -12.22
C GLU A 238 16.80 -22.15 -11.54
N LEU A 239 15.65 -22.77 -11.85
CA LEU A 239 14.40 -22.44 -11.18
C LEU A 239 14.39 -22.90 -9.72
N GLN A 240 15.09 -23.98 -9.37
CA GLN A 240 15.26 -24.42 -7.99
C GLN A 240 16.03 -23.36 -7.19
N ARG A 241 17.18 -22.90 -7.69
CA ARG A 241 17.96 -21.82 -7.05
C ARG A 241 17.16 -20.53 -6.92
N TYR A 242 16.46 -20.14 -7.98
CA TYR A 242 15.61 -18.95 -7.96
C TYR A 242 14.47 -19.08 -6.94
N SER A 243 13.80 -20.24 -6.90
CA SER A 243 12.74 -20.55 -5.92
C SER A 243 13.28 -20.49 -4.50
N GLU A 244 14.43 -21.11 -4.25
CA GLU A 244 15.11 -21.11 -2.96
C GLU A 244 15.44 -19.69 -2.51
N SER A 245 16.03 -18.86 -3.39
CA SER A 245 16.36 -17.48 -3.06
C SER A 245 15.14 -16.64 -2.67
N LYS A 246 14.02 -16.81 -3.36
CA LYS A 246 12.79 -16.06 -3.10
C LYS A 246 12.11 -16.54 -1.83
N ARG A 247 12.12 -17.85 -1.59
CA ARG A 247 11.57 -18.46 -0.37
C ARG A 247 12.38 -18.12 0.88
N ARG A 248 13.72 -18.05 0.77
CA ARG A 248 14.58 -17.67 1.89
C ARG A 248 14.37 -16.23 2.34
N PHE A 249 13.89 -15.36 1.44
CA PHE A 249 13.53 -13.99 1.78
C PHE A 249 12.16 -13.87 2.48
N LEU A 250 11.26 -14.86 2.36
CA LEU A 250 9.89 -14.76 2.88
C LEU A 250 9.81 -14.47 4.40
N PRO A 251 10.63 -15.08 5.28
CA PRO A 251 10.59 -14.75 6.70
C PRO A 251 10.96 -13.29 7.00
N HIS A 252 11.94 -12.75 6.27
CA HIS A 252 12.29 -11.33 6.35
C HIS A 252 11.18 -10.44 5.81
N ALA A 253 10.60 -10.80 4.66
CA ALA A 253 9.44 -10.10 4.09
C ALA A 253 8.26 -10.07 5.08
N ARG A 254 8.00 -11.17 5.80
CA ARG A 254 6.95 -11.23 6.83
C ARG A 254 7.26 -10.27 7.98
N SER A 255 8.49 -10.28 8.50
CA SER A 255 8.92 -9.32 9.52
C SER A 255 8.80 -7.87 9.07
N PHE A 256 9.21 -7.54 7.84
CA PHE A 256 9.07 -6.20 7.29
C PHE A 256 7.61 -5.79 7.04
N PHE A 257 6.73 -6.73 6.70
CA PHE A 257 5.31 -6.46 6.48
C PHE A 257 4.59 -5.94 7.74
N ASP A 258 4.96 -6.46 8.90
CA ASP A 258 4.36 -6.09 10.19
C ASP A 258 5.15 -5.06 10.98
N ASP A 259 6.35 -4.71 10.52
CA ASP A 259 7.19 -3.67 11.08
C ASP A 259 6.44 -2.33 11.20
N PRO A 260 6.41 -1.69 12.39
CA PRO A 260 5.69 -0.43 12.59
C PRO A 260 6.40 0.78 11.97
N ASP A 261 7.71 0.69 11.72
CA ASP A 261 8.53 1.84 11.33
C ASP A 261 8.60 2.04 9.80
N ILE A 262 8.11 1.08 9.02
CA ILE A 262 8.09 1.14 7.56
C ILE A 262 6.73 0.74 6.98
N ILE A 263 6.47 1.19 5.76
CA ILE A 263 5.42 0.63 4.91
C ILE A 263 6.09 -0.35 3.95
N TYR A 264 5.96 -1.65 4.21
CA TYR A 264 6.46 -2.67 3.30
C TYR A 264 5.36 -3.15 2.34
N ARG A 265 5.71 -3.22 1.06
CA ARG A 265 4.87 -3.81 0.00
C ARG A 265 5.57 -5.01 -0.63
N HIS A 266 4.83 -6.09 -0.74
CA HIS A 266 5.31 -7.33 -1.35
C HIS A 266 4.60 -7.53 -2.69
N ILE A 267 5.33 -7.35 -3.79
CA ILE A 267 4.82 -7.49 -5.15
C ILE A 267 5.11 -8.90 -5.62
N VAL A 268 4.08 -9.72 -5.80
CA VAL A 268 4.24 -11.09 -6.31
C VAL A 268 3.88 -11.09 -7.78
N THR A 269 4.86 -11.35 -8.63
CA THR A 269 4.71 -11.34 -10.09
C THR A 269 4.61 -12.75 -10.66
N PRO A 270 3.81 -12.96 -11.73
CA PRO A 270 3.84 -14.22 -12.47
C PRO A 270 5.06 -14.21 -13.39
N ALA A 271 5.29 -15.29 -14.14
CA ALA A 271 6.24 -15.23 -15.24
C ALA A 271 5.81 -14.15 -16.25
N PHE A 272 6.70 -13.22 -16.58
CA PHE A 272 6.51 -12.22 -17.63
C PHE A 272 7.75 -12.19 -18.54
N GLN A 273 7.56 -11.73 -19.77
CA GLN A 273 8.60 -11.65 -20.79
C GLN A 273 9.74 -10.74 -20.30
N SER A 274 10.92 -11.34 -20.15
CA SER A 274 12.12 -10.65 -19.68
C SER A 274 13.38 -11.39 -20.14
N PRO A 275 14.58 -10.80 -19.97
CA PRO A 275 15.83 -11.54 -20.16
C PRO A 275 15.95 -12.80 -19.29
N MET A 276 15.17 -12.91 -18.21
CA MET A 276 15.15 -14.08 -17.33
C MET A 276 14.30 -15.24 -17.87
N GLY A 277 13.50 -15.03 -18.93
CA GLY A 277 12.72 -16.09 -19.58
C GLY A 277 11.50 -15.61 -20.36
N PRO A 278 10.99 -16.43 -21.29
CA PRO A 278 9.78 -16.12 -22.06
C PRO A 278 8.52 -16.30 -21.21
N ALA A 279 7.51 -15.47 -21.47
CA ALA A 279 6.16 -15.64 -20.97
C ALA A 279 5.17 -14.87 -21.86
N ILE A 280 3.87 -15.15 -21.69
CA ILE A 280 2.79 -14.53 -22.48
C ILE A 280 2.61 -13.06 -22.11
N LEU A 281 2.82 -12.71 -20.84
CA LEU A 281 2.59 -11.37 -20.31
C LEU A 281 3.82 -10.50 -20.45
N SER A 282 3.63 -9.22 -20.78
CA SER A 282 4.72 -8.25 -20.84
C SER A 282 5.05 -7.67 -19.46
N ALA A 283 6.29 -7.21 -19.28
CA ALA A 283 6.68 -6.47 -18.09
C ALA A 283 5.86 -5.18 -17.88
N GLY A 284 5.35 -4.58 -18.97
CA GLY A 284 4.47 -3.41 -18.90
C GLY A 284 3.06 -3.72 -18.39
N TRP A 285 2.54 -4.92 -18.69
CA TRP A 285 1.32 -5.40 -18.06
C TRP A 285 1.53 -5.59 -16.55
N ALA A 286 2.62 -6.25 -16.16
CA ALA A 286 2.93 -6.48 -14.75
C ALA A 286 3.06 -5.17 -13.96
N ALA A 287 3.79 -4.17 -14.49
CA ALA A 287 3.94 -2.86 -13.87
C ALA A 287 2.60 -2.11 -13.72
N ARG A 288 1.74 -2.10 -14.75
CA ARG A 288 0.40 -1.48 -14.68
C ARG A 288 -0.48 -2.14 -13.63
N CYS A 289 -0.47 -3.46 -13.55
CA CYS A 289 -1.19 -4.21 -12.52
C CYS A 289 -0.66 -3.90 -11.12
N THR A 290 0.66 -3.83 -10.94
CA THR A 290 1.28 -3.40 -9.67
C THR A 290 0.77 -2.02 -9.27
N MET A 291 0.85 -1.04 -10.17
CA MET A 291 0.42 0.33 -9.88
C MET A 291 -1.08 0.43 -9.61
N CYS A 292 -1.91 -0.37 -10.30
CA CYS A 292 -3.34 -0.48 -10.07
C CYS A 292 -3.66 -0.89 -8.62
N TRP A 293 -2.93 -1.85 -8.08
CA TRP A 293 -3.06 -2.29 -6.68
C TRP A 293 -2.50 -1.27 -5.68
N ILE A 294 -1.36 -0.65 -5.99
CA ILE A 294 -0.75 0.37 -5.12
C ILE A 294 -1.66 1.60 -4.99
N ARG A 295 -2.24 2.09 -6.09
CA ARG A 295 -3.26 3.17 -6.09
C ARG A 295 -4.43 2.87 -5.16
N ARG A 296 -4.74 1.59 -4.96
CA ARG A 296 -5.81 1.06 -4.10
C ARG A 296 -5.34 0.75 -2.67
N GLY A 297 -4.12 1.13 -2.32
CA GLY A 297 -3.56 0.97 -0.97
C GLY A 297 -2.99 -0.41 -0.66
N ALA A 298 -2.96 -1.36 -1.61
CA ALA A 298 -2.54 -2.73 -1.35
C ALA A 298 -1.07 -2.86 -0.94
N ARG A 299 -0.82 -3.48 0.23
CA ARG A 299 0.53 -3.80 0.69
C ARG A 299 1.02 -5.13 0.13
N TYR A 300 0.18 -6.16 0.14
CA TYR A 300 0.44 -7.36 -0.66
C TYR A 300 -0.16 -7.15 -2.04
N ILE A 301 0.65 -7.25 -3.09
CA ILE A 301 0.27 -6.91 -4.46
C ILE A 301 0.30 -8.18 -5.31
N PRO A 302 -0.85 -8.86 -5.46
CA PRO A 302 -0.95 -10.05 -6.28
C PRO A 302 -1.04 -9.64 -7.75
N VAL A 303 0.11 -9.59 -8.42
CA VAL A 303 0.15 -9.46 -9.88
C VAL A 303 -0.01 -10.87 -10.42
N THR A 304 -1.20 -11.21 -10.89
CA THR A 304 -1.44 -12.57 -11.37
C THR A 304 -2.45 -12.61 -12.49
N TYR A 305 -2.21 -13.52 -13.41
CA TYR A 305 -3.14 -14.00 -14.43
C TYR A 305 -3.61 -15.42 -14.09
N THR A 306 -2.76 -16.19 -13.40
CA THR A 306 -3.00 -17.60 -13.03
C THR A 306 -3.87 -17.75 -11.79
N GLY A 307 -3.99 -16.69 -10.98
CA GLY A 307 -4.65 -16.70 -9.67
C GLY A 307 -3.76 -17.16 -8.53
N PHE A 308 -2.57 -17.72 -8.80
CA PHE A 308 -1.70 -18.28 -7.76
C PHE A 308 -1.21 -17.24 -6.76
N ALA A 309 -1.02 -15.98 -7.16
CA ALA A 309 -0.63 -14.94 -6.21
C ALA A 309 -1.68 -14.71 -5.10
N TYR A 310 -2.97 -15.00 -5.33
CA TYR A 310 -3.98 -14.95 -4.27
C TYR A 310 -3.83 -16.09 -3.26
N LEU A 311 -3.47 -17.29 -3.72
CA LEU A 311 -3.14 -18.39 -2.80
C LEU A 311 -1.84 -18.11 -2.04
N ASN A 312 -0.87 -17.49 -2.71
CA ASN A 312 0.37 -17.06 -2.08
C ASN A 312 0.12 -16.01 -0.99
N TYR A 313 -0.90 -15.16 -1.10
CA TYR A 313 -1.30 -14.24 -0.03
C TYR A 313 -1.64 -14.98 1.27
N PHE A 314 -2.48 -16.02 1.20
CA PHE A 314 -2.85 -16.79 2.40
C PHE A 314 -1.65 -17.51 3.01
N LYS A 315 -0.81 -18.13 2.16
CA LYS A 315 0.46 -18.72 2.61
C LYS A 315 1.34 -17.67 3.31
N PHE A 316 1.51 -16.50 2.69
CA PHE A 316 2.32 -15.41 3.21
C PHE A 316 1.82 -14.89 4.56
N MET A 317 0.51 -14.71 4.72
CA MET A 317 -0.07 -14.19 5.96
C MET A 317 -0.14 -15.22 7.09
N CYS A 318 -0.40 -16.49 6.76
CA CYS A 318 -0.74 -17.49 7.77
C CYS A 318 0.37 -18.51 8.06
N TRP A 319 1.27 -18.79 7.10
CA TRP A 319 2.20 -19.92 7.20
C TRP A 319 3.67 -19.53 7.13
N VAL A 320 4.01 -18.32 6.65
CA VAL A 320 5.39 -17.86 6.64
C VAL A 320 5.78 -17.38 8.05
N PRO A 321 6.82 -17.96 8.68
CA PRO A 321 7.29 -17.53 9.99
C PRO A 321 7.99 -16.17 9.92
N TYR A 322 8.20 -15.51 11.06
CA TYR A 322 9.04 -14.32 11.13
C TYR A 322 10.53 -14.71 11.10
N ALA A 323 11.39 -13.83 10.60
CA ALA A 323 12.83 -14.08 10.52
C ALA A 323 13.48 -14.42 11.88
N GLN A 324 13.00 -13.81 12.96
CA GLN A 324 13.52 -14.06 14.31
C GLN A 324 13.17 -15.46 14.85
N ASP A 325 12.16 -16.11 14.27
CA ASP A 325 11.74 -17.46 14.67
C ASP A 325 12.49 -18.52 13.86
N THR A 326 12.99 -18.18 12.67
CA THR A 326 13.82 -19.08 11.86
C THR A 326 15.24 -19.25 12.40
N ASP A 327 15.76 -18.27 13.15
CA ASP A 327 17.07 -18.38 13.81
C ASP A 327 17.03 -19.26 15.09
N LYS A 328 15.82 -19.67 15.53
CA LYS A 328 15.59 -20.49 16.74
C LYS A 328 15.28 -21.96 16.43
N LEU A 329 15.20 -22.34 15.15
CA LEU A 329 14.93 -23.69 14.65
C LEU A 329 16.22 -24.38 14.20
#